data_AF-X7ZAT9-F1
#
_entry.id   AF-X7ZAT9-F1
#
_cell.length_a   1.000
_cell.length_b   1.000
_cell.length_c   1.000
_cell.angle_alpha   90.00
_cell.angle_beta   90.00
_cell.angle_gamma   90.00
#
_symmetry.space_group_name_H-M   'P 1'
#
loop_
_entity.id
_entity.type
_entity.pdbx_description
1 polymer ?
#
loop_
_entity_poly.entity_id
_entity_poly.type
_entity_poly.pdbx_seq_one_letter_code
_entity_poly.pdbx_strand_id
1 'polypeptide(L)'
;MLVLPVAIDSGEEWIVLHAEQLEIERVKSIDPLRPIAHVRANAVEVGDDALLSNLSMAAAHALISTLLSAEAIGVARWATDAASQYAKIREQFGRPIGQFQAVKHKCAEMIADTERATAAVWDAARAIDEARESNWDTASSAVEFAAAVAGTLAPAAAQRCTQDCIQVHGGIGFTWEHDTNVYYRRALILAASFGRRTDYPQRVVDTATSTGMRQLNIDLDPETEKLRAEIRAEVAALKAMPREERKAAIAEGGWVLPYLPKPWGRAPARSSRSSSSRSSPSTGSSARRSGSRRGSSRRSWHSAPRSKSSGSFRQRSAAK
;
A
#
# COMPACT_ATOMS: atom_id res chain seq x y z
N MET A 1 -16.16 21.31 -15.83
CA MET A 1 -14.85 21.89 -16.19
C MET A 1 -13.84 20.76 -16.30
N LEU A 2 -12.87 20.88 -17.21
CA LEU A 2 -11.76 19.95 -17.41
C LEU A 2 -10.46 20.74 -17.31
N VAL A 3 -9.43 20.14 -16.70
CA VAL A 3 -8.08 20.72 -16.61
C VAL A 3 -7.18 19.90 -17.54
N LEU A 4 -6.61 20.54 -18.54
CA LEU A 4 -5.87 19.88 -19.62
C LEU A 4 -4.52 20.58 -19.84
N PRO A 5 -3.45 19.82 -20.14
CA PRO A 5 -2.22 20.41 -20.61
C PRO A 5 -2.39 20.78 -22.10
N VAL A 6 -1.93 21.95 -22.49
CA VAL A 6 -1.91 22.41 -23.88
C VAL A 6 -0.50 22.81 -24.28
N ALA A 7 -0.09 22.38 -25.47
CA ALA A 7 1.16 22.83 -26.07
C ALA A 7 0.95 24.20 -26.72
N ILE A 8 1.84 25.13 -26.42
CA ILE A 8 1.95 26.48 -26.98
C ILE A 8 3.37 26.68 -27.53
N ASP A 9 3.60 27.75 -28.29
CA ASP A 9 4.91 28.01 -28.90
C ASP A 9 6.05 28.10 -27.87
N SER A 10 5.75 28.54 -26.64
CA SER A 10 6.71 28.67 -25.54
C SER A 10 6.85 27.44 -24.65
N GLY A 11 6.06 26.37 -24.84
CA GLY A 11 6.10 25.17 -23.99
C GLY A 11 4.75 24.50 -23.78
N GLU A 12 4.52 23.96 -22.58
CA GLU A 12 3.25 23.36 -22.16
C GLU A 12 2.70 24.10 -20.96
N GLU A 13 1.39 24.37 -20.97
CA GLU A 13 0.68 25.08 -19.92
C GLU A 13 -0.59 24.32 -19.53
N TRP A 14 -1.06 24.51 -18.29
CA TRP A 14 -2.35 23.97 -17.85
C TRP A 14 -3.45 25.00 -18.01
N ILE A 15 -4.56 24.59 -18.63
CA ILE A 15 -5.74 25.44 -18.79
C ILE A 15 -7.00 24.76 -18.25
N VAL A 16 -7.99 25.58 -17.88
CA VAL A 16 -9.32 25.12 -17.48
C VAL A 16 -10.32 25.39 -18.61
N LEU A 17 -10.98 24.34 -19.08
CA LEU A 17 -12.02 24.43 -20.12
C LEU A 17 -13.38 23.99 -19.59
N HIS A 18 -14.45 24.63 -20.06
CA HIS A 18 -15.82 24.16 -19.80
C HIS A 18 -16.14 22.96 -20.69
N ALA A 19 -16.87 21.99 -20.13
CA ALA A 19 -17.23 20.78 -20.87
C ALA A 19 -18.12 21.07 -22.09
N GLU A 20 -18.86 22.18 -22.06
CA GLU A 20 -19.71 22.68 -23.15
C GLU A 20 -18.90 23.18 -24.36
N GLN A 21 -17.63 23.54 -24.16
CA GLN A 21 -16.71 23.97 -25.21
C GLN A 21 -15.99 22.79 -25.89
N LEU A 22 -16.23 21.56 -25.43
CA LEU A 22 -15.46 20.38 -25.79
C LEU A 22 -16.33 19.30 -26.40
N GLU A 23 -15.77 18.57 -27.37
CA GLU A 23 -16.34 17.33 -27.86
C GLU A 23 -15.86 16.18 -26.95
N ILE A 24 -16.78 15.63 -26.15
CA ILE A 24 -16.49 14.57 -25.18
C ILE A 24 -17.18 13.27 -25.61
N GLU A 25 -16.40 12.35 -26.15
CA GLU A 25 -16.86 11.03 -26.61
C GLU A 25 -16.55 9.97 -25.55
N ARG A 26 -17.57 9.45 -24.85
CA ARG A 26 -17.38 8.41 -23.85
C ARG A 26 -16.91 7.11 -24.49
N VAL A 27 -15.88 6.49 -23.91
CA VAL A 27 -15.34 5.21 -24.37
C VAL A 27 -15.61 4.13 -23.33
N LYS A 28 -15.79 2.89 -23.80
CA LYS A 28 -15.96 1.74 -22.91
C LYS A 28 -14.68 1.51 -22.11
N SER A 29 -14.78 1.67 -20.80
CA SER A 29 -13.71 1.38 -19.85
C SER A 29 -13.61 -0.11 -19.53
N ILE A 30 -12.40 -0.59 -19.23
CA ILE A 30 -12.19 -1.93 -18.66
C ILE A 30 -12.68 -2.01 -17.20
N ASP A 31 -12.53 -0.93 -16.43
CA ASP A 31 -13.14 -0.79 -15.10
C ASP A 31 -14.52 -0.12 -15.29
N PRO A 32 -15.64 -0.83 -15.09
CA PRO A 32 -16.97 -0.27 -15.27
C PRO A 32 -17.25 0.89 -14.31
N LEU A 33 -16.48 1.04 -13.23
CA LEU A 33 -16.63 2.10 -12.24
C LEU A 33 -15.72 3.30 -12.51
N ARG A 34 -14.96 3.30 -13.61
CA ARG A 34 -14.08 4.41 -14.00
C ARG A 34 -14.39 4.86 -15.43
N PRO A 35 -15.29 5.83 -15.61
CA PRO A 35 -15.59 6.40 -16.91
C PRO A 35 -14.33 7.02 -17.54
N ILE A 36 -14.15 6.78 -18.84
CA ILE A 36 -13.10 7.40 -19.65
C ILE A 36 -13.75 7.97 -20.91
N ALA A 37 -13.12 8.99 -21.49
CA ALA A 37 -13.60 9.65 -22.69
C ALA A 37 -12.44 10.14 -23.55
N HIS A 38 -12.65 10.19 -24.86
CA HIS A 38 -11.85 11.03 -25.74
C HIS A 38 -12.37 12.46 -25.64
N VAL A 39 -11.46 13.41 -25.45
CA VAL A 39 -11.77 14.84 -25.36
C VAL A 39 -11.09 15.51 -26.54
N ARG A 40 -11.86 16.24 -27.35
CA ARG A 40 -11.36 17.05 -28.46
C ARG A 40 -11.75 18.50 -28.26
N ALA A 41 -10.80 19.40 -28.46
CA ALA A 41 -11.00 20.84 -28.52
C ALA A 41 -10.78 21.29 -29.97
N ASN A 42 -11.83 21.78 -30.62
CA ASN A 42 -11.78 22.21 -32.02
C ASN A 42 -11.88 23.73 -32.10
N ALA A 43 -10.75 24.41 -32.37
CA ALA A 43 -10.67 25.87 -32.46
C ALA A 43 -11.32 26.60 -31.27
N VAL A 44 -11.14 26.07 -30.06
CA VAL A 44 -11.65 26.69 -28.83
C VAL A 44 -10.78 27.89 -28.50
N GLU A 45 -11.38 29.08 -28.47
CA GLU A 45 -10.73 30.30 -28.00
C GLU A 45 -10.75 30.34 -26.48
N VAL A 46 -9.60 30.65 -25.89
CA VAL A 46 -9.37 30.61 -24.45
C VAL A 46 -8.71 31.94 -24.06
N GLY A 47 -9.30 32.63 -23.09
CA GLY A 47 -8.72 33.85 -22.52
C GLY A 47 -7.64 33.55 -21.49
N ASP A 48 -6.87 34.57 -21.12
CA ASP A 48 -5.80 34.47 -20.10
C ASP A 48 -6.34 34.05 -18.72
N ASP A 49 -7.65 34.26 -18.47
CA ASP A 49 -8.34 33.88 -17.24
C ASP A 49 -8.49 32.37 -17.04
N ALA A 50 -8.38 31.58 -18.10
CA ALA A 50 -8.41 30.12 -18.05
C ALA A 50 -7.03 29.49 -17.83
N LEU A 51 -5.95 30.27 -17.86
CA LEU A 51 -4.58 29.81 -17.67
C LEU A 51 -4.27 29.59 -16.18
N LEU A 52 -3.74 28.40 -15.84
CA LEU A 52 -3.25 28.09 -14.50
C LEU A 52 -1.76 28.45 -14.37
N SER A 53 -1.44 29.74 -14.47
CA SER A 53 -0.05 30.26 -14.49
C SER A 53 0.77 29.96 -13.23
N ASN A 54 0.12 29.58 -12.12
CA ASN A 54 0.76 29.19 -10.87
C ASN A 54 0.96 27.67 -10.72
N LEU A 55 0.65 26.89 -11.76
CA LEU A 55 0.74 25.43 -11.74
C LEU A 55 1.72 24.94 -12.82
N SER A 56 2.95 24.65 -12.41
CA SER A 56 3.94 24.07 -13.31
C SER A 56 3.59 22.63 -13.71
N MET A 57 4.09 22.17 -14.86
CA MET A 57 3.96 20.77 -15.30
C MET A 57 4.47 19.78 -14.26
N ALA A 58 5.60 20.09 -13.62
CA ALA A 58 6.19 19.27 -12.56
C ALA A 58 5.25 19.15 -11.34
N ALA A 59 4.71 20.27 -10.86
CA ALA A 59 3.78 20.30 -9.74
C ALA A 59 2.49 19.53 -10.05
N ALA A 60 1.89 19.76 -11.21
CA ALA A 60 0.69 19.07 -11.65
C ALA A 60 0.92 17.55 -11.77
N HIS A 61 2.01 17.13 -12.41
CA HIS A 61 2.34 15.72 -12.52
C HIS A 61 2.59 15.08 -11.16
N ALA A 62 3.27 15.76 -10.23
CA ALA A 62 3.49 15.24 -8.89
C ALA A 62 2.17 15.06 -8.11
N LEU A 63 1.25 16.02 -8.22
CA LEU A 63 -0.09 15.94 -7.64
C LEU A 63 -0.89 14.76 -8.23
N ILE A 64 -0.98 14.68 -9.56
CA ILE A 64 -1.71 13.61 -10.26
C ILE A 64 -1.15 12.24 -9.89
N SER A 65 0.18 12.08 -9.96
CA SER A 65 0.88 10.83 -9.65
C SER A 65 0.66 10.40 -8.21
N THR A 66 0.67 11.35 -7.27
CA THR A 66 0.47 11.06 -5.85
C THR A 66 -0.97 10.64 -5.58
N LEU A 67 -1.95 11.34 -6.16
CA LEU A 67 -3.37 11.00 -6.02
C LEU A 67 -3.71 9.63 -6.62
N LEU A 68 -3.21 9.33 -7.83
CA LEU A 68 -3.39 8.01 -8.45
C LEU A 68 -2.69 6.91 -7.64
N SER A 69 -1.51 7.20 -7.09
CA SER A 69 -0.81 6.28 -6.21
C SER A 69 -1.56 6.03 -4.91
N ALA A 70 -2.22 7.05 -4.34
CA ALA A 70 -3.08 6.93 -3.17
C ALA A 70 -4.29 6.01 -3.42
N GLU A 71 -4.93 6.13 -4.59
CA GLU A 71 -5.98 5.19 -5.00
C GLU A 71 -5.43 3.76 -5.14
N ALA A 72 -4.25 3.60 -5.75
CA ALA A 72 -3.62 2.31 -5.96
C ALA A 72 -3.26 1.59 -4.64
N ILE A 73 -2.73 2.29 -3.63
CA ILE A 73 -2.48 1.66 -2.32
C ILE A 73 -3.78 1.28 -1.61
N GLY A 74 -4.86 2.03 -1.81
CA GLY A 74 -6.20 1.66 -1.30
C GLY A 74 -6.69 0.36 -1.92
N VAL A 75 -6.51 0.20 -3.22
CA VAL A 75 -6.80 -1.06 -3.95
C VAL A 75 -5.92 -2.22 -3.44
N ALA A 76 -4.62 -1.99 -3.27
CA ALA A 76 -3.69 -3.00 -2.75
C ALA A 76 -4.06 -3.45 -1.32
N ARG A 77 -4.43 -2.49 -0.46
CA ARG A 77 -4.87 -2.71 0.91
C ARG A 77 -6.15 -3.54 0.95
N TRP A 78 -7.17 -3.13 0.19
CA TRP A 78 -8.42 -3.88 0.09
C TRP A 78 -8.16 -5.32 -0.37
N ALA A 79 -7.33 -5.51 -1.40
CA ALA A 79 -7.02 -6.83 -1.94
C ALA A 79 -6.33 -7.73 -0.88
N THR A 80 -5.40 -7.16 -0.11
CA THR A 80 -4.71 -7.83 0.99
C THR A 80 -5.67 -8.23 2.11
N ASP A 81 -6.52 -7.31 2.54
CA ASP A 81 -7.48 -7.56 3.60
C ASP A 81 -8.50 -8.62 3.17
N ALA A 82 -9.08 -8.49 1.97
CA ALA A 82 -10.04 -9.46 1.41
C ALA A 82 -9.43 -10.87 1.26
N ALA A 83 -8.22 -10.98 0.70
CA ALA A 83 -7.52 -12.26 0.58
C ALA A 83 -7.28 -12.91 1.95
N SER A 84 -6.78 -12.13 2.92
CA SER A 84 -6.49 -12.64 4.26
C SER A 84 -7.75 -13.06 5.02
N GLN A 85 -8.86 -12.35 4.84
CA GLN A 85 -10.15 -12.67 5.44
C GLN A 85 -10.72 -13.97 4.85
N TYR A 86 -10.73 -14.09 3.51
CA TYR A 86 -11.17 -15.30 2.83
C TYR A 86 -10.32 -16.52 3.22
N ALA A 87 -8.99 -16.34 3.31
CA ALA A 87 -8.07 -17.41 3.68
C ALA A 87 -8.31 -17.98 5.09
N LYS A 88 -8.88 -17.18 6.01
CA LYS A 88 -9.21 -17.62 7.38
C LYS A 88 -10.46 -18.48 7.45
N ILE A 89 -11.42 -18.27 6.54
CA ILE A 89 -12.74 -18.91 6.61
C ILE A 89 -12.92 -20.04 5.59
N ARG A 90 -12.21 -19.99 4.45
CA ARG A 90 -12.34 -21.00 3.41
C ARG A 90 -11.59 -22.26 3.82
N GLU A 91 -12.30 -23.39 3.91
CA GLU A 91 -11.69 -24.68 4.22
C GLU A 91 -11.47 -25.55 2.97
N GLN A 92 -10.29 -26.17 2.87
CA GLN A 92 -9.96 -27.21 1.91
C GLN A 92 -9.03 -28.24 2.58
N PHE A 93 -9.12 -29.50 2.16
CA PHE A 93 -8.34 -30.59 2.78
C PHE A 93 -8.48 -30.63 4.32
N GLY A 94 -9.69 -30.37 4.82
CA GLY A 94 -10.04 -30.46 6.24
C GLY A 94 -9.52 -29.33 7.14
N ARG A 95 -9.05 -28.20 6.57
CA ARG A 95 -8.59 -27.04 7.36
C ARG A 95 -8.73 -25.72 6.57
N PRO A 96 -8.73 -24.56 7.24
CA PRO A 96 -8.65 -23.26 6.57
C PRO A 96 -7.45 -23.14 5.63
N ILE A 97 -7.64 -22.57 4.43
CA ILE A 97 -6.61 -22.47 3.40
C ILE A 97 -5.43 -21.60 3.85
N GLY A 98 -5.67 -20.63 4.73
CA GLY A 98 -4.64 -19.79 5.35
C GLY A 98 -3.66 -20.58 6.24
N GLN A 99 -3.87 -21.87 6.49
CA GLN A 99 -2.89 -22.72 7.16
C GLN A 99 -1.81 -23.26 6.21
N PHE A 100 -2.06 -23.28 4.90
CA PHE A 100 -1.06 -23.71 3.91
C PHE A 100 -0.02 -22.62 3.70
N GLN A 101 1.27 -22.99 3.73
CA GLN A 101 2.38 -22.04 3.65
C GLN A 101 2.33 -21.18 2.38
N ALA A 102 1.97 -21.76 1.23
CA ALA A 102 1.85 -21.01 -0.02
C ALA A 102 0.85 -19.84 0.08
N VAL A 103 -0.27 -20.02 0.77
CA VAL A 103 -1.27 -18.96 1.00
C VAL A 103 -0.76 -17.95 2.02
N LYS A 104 -0.11 -18.42 3.10
CA LYS A 104 0.49 -17.52 4.11
C LYS A 104 1.55 -16.60 3.53
N HIS A 105 2.50 -17.16 2.79
CA HIS A 105 3.57 -16.40 2.16
C HIS A 105 3.01 -15.38 1.18
N LYS A 106 2.03 -15.78 0.36
CA LYS A 106 1.33 -14.87 -0.55
C LYS A 106 0.70 -13.68 0.19
N CYS A 107 -0.12 -13.94 1.22
CA CYS A 107 -0.73 -12.85 2.00
C CYS A 107 0.32 -11.99 2.74
N ALA A 108 1.43 -12.58 3.18
CA ALA A 108 2.53 -11.86 3.84
C ALA A 108 3.29 -10.94 2.86
N GLU A 109 3.52 -11.39 1.63
CA GLU A 109 4.12 -10.59 0.56
C GLU A 109 3.19 -9.43 0.16
N MET A 110 1.88 -9.70 0.03
CA MET A 110 0.89 -8.68 -0.29
C MET A 110 0.87 -7.52 0.72
N ILE A 111 0.90 -7.84 2.03
CA ILE A 111 0.97 -6.78 3.05
C ILE A 111 2.31 -6.05 3.01
N ALA A 112 3.43 -6.75 2.80
CA ALA A 112 4.74 -6.11 2.68
C ALA A 112 4.81 -5.13 1.50
N ASP A 113 4.29 -5.53 0.34
CA ASP A 113 4.19 -4.67 -0.85
C ASP A 113 3.26 -3.47 -0.60
N THR A 114 2.10 -3.70 0.02
CA THR A 114 1.13 -2.66 0.35
C THR A 114 1.72 -1.62 1.30
N GLU A 115 2.36 -2.04 2.39
CA GLU A 115 2.96 -1.13 3.38
C GLU A 115 4.15 -0.36 2.79
N ARG A 116 4.99 -1.01 1.98
CA ARG A 116 6.09 -0.34 1.28
C ARG A 116 5.59 0.75 0.34
N ALA A 117 4.58 0.45 -0.47
CA ALA A 117 3.98 1.44 -1.36
C ALA A 117 3.27 2.56 -0.58
N THR A 118 2.56 2.21 0.50
CA THR A 118 1.89 3.17 1.38
C THR A 118 2.86 4.19 1.96
N ALA A 119 4.00 3.73 2.46
CA ALA A 119 5.04 4.62 2.97
C ALA A 119 5.54 5.63 1.92
N ALA A 120 5.77 5.17 0.67
CA ALA A 120 6.19 6.04 -0.42
C ALA A 120 5.12 7.07 -0.83
N VAL A 121 3.84 6.68 -0.85
CA VAL A 121 2.73 7.60 -1.16
C VAL A 121 2.57 8.67 -0.09
N TRP A 122 2.65 8.29 1.19
CA TRP A 122 2.63 9.27 2.28
C TRP A 122 3.82 10.22 2.23
N ASP A 123 4.97 9.74 1.77
CA ASP A 123 6.13 10.62 1.56
C ASP A 123 5.94 11.60 0.41
N ALA A 124 5.36 11.15 -0.71
CA ALA A 124 4.98 12.04 -1.81
C ALA A 124 3.94 13.10 -1.38
N ALA A 125 2.98 12.72 -0.54
CA ALA A 125 2.01 13.66 0.03
C ALA A 125 2.69 14.72 0.91
N ARG A 126 3.62 14.33 1.80
CA ARG A 126 4.40 15.29 2.60
C ARG A 126 5.24 16.21 1.72
N ALA A 127 5.87 15.67 0.67
CA ALA A 127 6.66 16.47 -0.25
C ALA A 127 5.80 17.51 -1.00
N ILE A 128 4.52 17.22 -1.27
CA ILE A 128 3.57 18.20 -1.81
C ILE A 128 3.30 19.32 -0.80
N ASP A 129 3.08 19.01 0.48
CA ASP A 129 2.85 20.03 1.50
C ASP A 129 4.08 20.93 1.67
N GLU A 130 5.29 20.36 1.71
CA GLU A 130 6.55 21.11 1.74
C GLU A 130 6.76 21.95 0.48
N ALA A 131 6.41 21.43 -0.70
CA ALA A 131 6.43 22.19 -1.95
C ALA A 131 5.47 23.38 -1.89
N ARG A 132 4.26 23.21 -1.34
CA ARG A 132 3.30 24.30 -1.20
C ARG A 132 3.79 25.40 -0.26
N GLU A 133 4.44 25.04 0.84
CA GLU A 133 5.04 25.98 1.79
C GLU A 133 6.21 26.78 1.18
N SER A 134 6.93 26.16 0.25
CA SER A 134 8.07 26.76 -0.49
C SER A 134 7.68 27.37 -1.84
N ASN A 135 6.39 27.65 -2.07
CA ASN A 135 5.87 28.21 -3.31
C ASN A 135 6.25 27.39 -4.57
N TRP A 136 6.14 26.07 -4.44
CA TRP A 136 6.46 25.05 -5.45
C TRP A 136 7.92 25.02 -5.92
N ASP A 137 8.87 25.40 -5.06
CA ASP A 137 10.27 25.10 -5.30
C ASP A 137 10.51 23.57 -5.27
N THR A 138 10.70 23.00 -6.46
CA THR A 138 10.84 21.55 -6.62
C THR A 138 12.17 21.02 -6.13
N ALA A 139 13.21 21.86 -6.07
CA ALA A 139 14.55 21.47 -5.65
C ALA A 139 14.61 21.25 -4.13
N SER A 140 14.00 22.14 -3.34
CA SER A 140 14.00 22.03 -1.87
C SER A 140 13.03 20.96 -1.36
N SER A 141 11.88 20.79 -2.00
CA SER A 141 10.87 19.79 -1.61
C SER A 141 11.16 18.37 -2.11
N ALA A 142 11.97 18.22 -3.17
CA ALA A 142 12.17 16.95 -3.88
C ALA A 142 10.85 16.26 -4.28
N VAL A 143 9.81 17.05 -4.55
CA VAL A 143 8.44 16.58 -4.77
C VAL A 143 8.33 15.66 -6.00
N GLU A 144 9.08 15.94 -7.05
CA GLU A 144 9.14 15.13 -8.26
C GLU A 144 9.73 13.74 -7.99
N PHE A 145 10.81 13.68 -7.19
CA PHE A 145 11.43 12.42 -6.78
C PHE A 145 10.45 11.58 -5.95
N ALA A 146 9.83 12.17 -4.93
CA ALA A 146 8.90 11.44 -4.06
C ALA A 146 7.68 10.92 -4.84
N ALA A 147 7.09 11.75 -5.70
CA ALA A 147 5.98 11.34 -6.57
C ALA A 147 6.40 10.24 -7.57
N ALA A 148 7.62 10.31 -8.12
CA ALA A 148 8.14 9.28 -9.02
C ALA A 148 8.33 7.93 -8.31
N VAL A 149 8.82 7.93 -7.07
CA VAL A 149 8.95 6.71 -6.24
C VAL A 149 7.57 6.13 -5.91
N ALA A 150 6.61 6.97 -5.54
CA ALA A 150 5.22 6.55 -5.32
C ALA A 150 4.61 5.91 -6.58
N GLY A 151 4.73 6.58 -7.72
CA GLY A 151 4.23 6.07 -9.01
C GLY A 151 4.97 4.84 -9.53
N THR A 152 6.16 4.54 -9.01
CA THR A 152 6.86 3.26 -9.28
C THR A 152 6.30 2.11 -8.45
N LEU A 153 6.00 2.36 -7.17
CA LEU A 153 5.67 1.31 -6.20
C LEU A 153 4.17 1.00 -6.14
N ALA A 154 3.33 2.04 -6.11
CA ALA A 154 1.90 1.91 -5.87
C ALA A 154 1.12 1.14 -6.95
N PRO A 155 1.22 1.46 -8.26
CA PRO A 155 0.51 0.69 -9.28
C PRO A 155 1.00 -0.76 -9.36
N ALA A 156 2.30 -1.00 -9.12
CA ALA A 156 2.87 -2.34 -9.12
C ALA A 156 2.35 -3.17 -7.94
N ALA A 157 2.22 -2.58 -6.74
CA ALA A 157 1.63 -3.23 -5.58
C ALA A 157 0.14 -3.51 -5.79
N ALA A 158 -0.63 -2.53 -6.30
CA ALA A 158 -2.06 -2.72 -6.60
C ALA A 158 -2.30 -3.88 -7.57
N GLN A 159 -1.51 -3.95 -8.65
CA GLN A 159 -1.63 -5.02 -9.63
C GLN A 159 -1.26 -6.39 -9.04
N ARG A 160 -0.14 -6.51 -8.33
CA ARG A 160 0.27 -7.79 -7.71
C ARG A 160 -0.72 -8.25 -6.65
N CYS A 161 -1.12 -7.37 -5.74
CA CYS A 161 -2.05 -7.71 -4.66
C CYS A 161 -3.42 -8.10 -5.22
N THR A 162 -3.94 -7.43 -6.24
CA THR A 162 -5.23 -7.83 -6.82
C THR A 162 -5.16 -9.17 -7.55
N GLN A 163 -4.06 -9.47 -8.27
CA GLN A 163 -3.82 -10.80 -8.87
C GLN A 163 -3.76 -11.90 -7.81
N ASP A 164 -3.01 -11.66 -6.74
CA ASP A 164 -2.86 -12.62 -5.65
C ASP A 164 -4.15 -12.80 -4.85
N CYS A 165 -4.94 -11.74 -4.69
CA CYS A 165 -6.26 -11.83 -4.11
C CYS A 165 -7.18 -12.74 -4.94
N ILE A 166 -7.16 -12.63 -6.27
CA ILE A 166 -7.89 -13.56 -7.15
C ILE A 166 -7.41 -14.99 -6.93
N GLN A 167 -6.09 -15.20 -6.88
CA GLN A 167 -5.51 -16.53 -6.69
C GLN A 167 -5.90 -17.16 -5.33
N VAL A 168 -5.96 -16.36 -4.26
CA VAL A 168 -6.41 -16.83 -2.93
C VAL A 168 -7.90 -17.17 -2.92
N HIS A 169 -8.73 -16.41 -3.63
CA HIS A 169 -10.16 -16.72 -3.77
C HIS A 169 -10.39 -17.92 -4.72
N GLY A 170 -9.47 -18.19 -5.64
CA GLY A 170 -9.62 -19.22 -6.65
C GLY A 170 -10.75 -18.86 -7.62
N GLY A 171 -11.58 -19.85 -7.99
CA GLY A 171 -12.62 -19.68 -9.01
C GLY A 171 -13.60 -18.52 -8.74
N ILE A 172 -14.02 -18.32 -7.48
CA ILE A 172 -14.95 -17.23 -7.13
C ILE A 172 -14.34 -15.84 -7.34
N GLY A 173 -13.01 -15.72 -7.30
CA GLY A 173 -12.32 -14.46 -7.58
C GLY A 173 -12.49 -13.97 -9.03
N PHE A 174 -12.88 -14.86 -9.94
CA PHE A 174 -13.16 -14.55 -11.35
C PHE A 174 -14.67 -14.39 -11.65
N THR A 175 -15.56 -14.73 -10.73
CA THR A 175 -17.02 -14.61 -10.94
C THR A 175 -17.53 -13.25 -10.46
N TRP A 176 -18.77 -12.91 -10.81
CA TRP A 176 -19.47 -11.72 -10.31
C TRP A 176 -20.00 -11.88 -8.87
N GLU A 177 -19.74 -13.00 -8.22
CA GLU A 177 -20.11 -13.23 -6.81
C GLU A 177 -19.14 -12.58 -5.83
N HIS A 178 -17.97 -12.15 -6.31
CA HIS A 178 -16.98 -11.42 -5.53
C HIS A 178 -16.33 -10.29 -6.33
N ASP A 179 -16.06 -9.16 -5.68
CA ASP A 179 -15.57 -7.95 -6.34
C ASP A 179 -14.10 -8.00 -6.79
N THR A 180 -13.39 -9.11 -6.57
CA THR A 180 -11.93 -9.17 -6.83
C THR A 180 -11.61 -8.87 -8.29
N ASN A 181 -12.45 -9.35 -9.21
CA ASN A 181 -12.30 -9.09 -10.64
C ASN A 181 -12.48 -7.59 -10.98
N VAL A 182 -13.33 -6.85 -10.24
CA VAL A 182 -13.53 -5.40 -10.40
C VAL A 182 -12.28 -4.65 -9.95
N TYR A 183 -11.76 -4.96 -8.76
CA TYR A 183 -10.54 -4.34 -8.23
C TYR A 183 -9.30 -4.65 -9.08
N TYR A 184 -9.21 -5.85 -9.67
CA TYR A 184 -8.14 -6.17 -10.61
C TYR A 184 -8.21 -5.29 -11.87
N ARG A 185 -9.39 -5.12 -12.47
CA ARG A 185 -9.56 -4.21 -13.62
C ARG A 185 -9.23 -2.76 -13.27
N ARG A 186 -9.60 -2.30 -12.07
CA ARG A 186 -9.19 -0.99 -11.55
C ARG A 186 -7.67 -0.86 -11.44
N ALA A 187 -6.99 -1.86 -10.88
CA ALA A 187 -5.54 -1.87 -10.78
C ALA A 187 -4.85 -1.81 -12.16
N LEU A 188 -5.42 -2.47 -13.18
CA LEU A 188 -4.91 -2.38 -14.56
C LEU A 188 -5.04 -0.97 -15.15
N ILE A 189 -6.17 -0.28 -14.95
CA ILE A 189 -6.31 1.12 -15.41
C ILE A 189 -5.35 2.03 -14.67
N LEU A 190 -5.24 1.87 -13.34
CA LEU A 190 -4.32 2.67 -12.54
C LEU A 190 -2.90 2.50 -13.07
N ALA A 191 -2.44 1.26 -13.27
CA ALA A 191 -1.12 1.01 -13.86
C ALA A 191 -0.93 1.64 -15.24
N ALA A 192 -1.94 1.56 -16.12
CA ALA A 192 -1.88 2.19 -17.44
C ALA A 192 -1.86 3.72 -17.38
N SER A 193 -2.45 4.33 -16.34
CA SER A 193 -2.48 5.79 -16.15
C SER A 193 -1.10 6.39 -15.85
N PHE A 194 -0.13 5.56 -15.44
CA PHE A 194 1.27 5.96 -15.23
C PHE A 194 2.12 5.83 -16.52
N GLY A 195 1.53 5.49 -17.67
CA GLY A 195 2.25 5.34 -18.92
C GLY A 195 3.00 4.00 -19.00
N ARG A 196 4.20 3.99 -19.56
CA ARG A 196 4.99 2.76 -19.70
C ARG A 196 5.58 2.37 -18.35
N ARG A 197 5.74 1.07 -18.13
CA ARG A 197 6.29 0.51 -16.88
C ARG A 197 7.67 1.05 -16.49
N THR A 198 8.44 1.54 -17.46
CA THR A 198 9.79 2.10 -17.25
C THR A 198 9.81 3.60 -17.00
N ASP A 199 8.73 4.33 -17.28
CA ASP A 199 8.73 5.80 -17.26
C ASP A 199 8.97 6.34 -15.85
N TYR A 200 8.28 5.81 -14.83
CA TYR A 200 8.45 6.24 -13.43
C TYR A 200 9.79 5.81 -12.82
N PRO A 201 10.25 4.55 -12.99
CA PRO A 201 11.61 4.19 -12.59
C PRO A 201 12.69 5.07 -13.20
N GLN A 202 12.55 5.45 -14.49
CA GLN A 202 13.49 6.36 -15.13
C GLN A 202 13.43 7.75 -14.49
N ARG A 203 12.23 8.30 -14.26
CA ARG A 203 12.06 9.58 -13.56
C ARG A 203 12.69 9.60 -12.16
N VAL A 204 12.66 8.48 -11.43
CA VAL A 204 13.34 8.36 -10.13
C VAL A 204 14.85 8.55 -10.30
N VAL A 205 15.45 7.93 -11.32
CA VAL A 205 16.89 8.07 -11.59
C VAL A 205 17.24 9.50 -12.03
N ASP A 206 16.43 10.06 -12.93
CA ASP A 206 16.66 11.40 -13.48
C ASP A 206 16.58 12.45 -12.36
N THR A 207 15.54 12.40 -11.52
CA THR A 207 15.38 13.33 -10.39
C THR A 207 16.46 13.15 -9.32
N ALA A 208 16.77 11.89 -8.96
CA ALA A 208 17.84 11.60 -7.99
C ALA A 208 19.21 12.15 -8.41
N THR A 209 19.51 12.19 -9.71
CA THR A 209 20.80 12.64 -10.25
C THR A 209 20.86 14.14 -10.53
N SER A 210 19.72 14.78 -10.77
CA SER A 210 19.63 16.22 -11.11
C SER A 210 19.32 17.10 -9.90
N THR A 211 18.26 16.80 -9.17
CA THR A 211 17.79 17.58 -7.99
C THR A 211 18.20 16.95 -6.67
N GLY A 212 18.57 15.67 -6.69
CA GLY A 212 19.04 14.93 -5.52
C GLY A 212 17.96 14.02 -4.94
N MET A 213 18.38 13.21 -3.95
CA MET A 213 17.47 12.29 -3.26
C MET A 213 16.83 12.96 -2.05
N ARG A 214 15.56 12.64 -1.82
CA ARG A 214 14.85 13.04 -0.60
C ARG A 214 15.46 12.36 0.63
N GLN A 215 15.75 13.14 1.67
CA GLN A 215 16.22 12.60 2.93
C GLN A 215 15.05 12.02 3.72
N LEU A 216 15.13 10.72 4.04
CA LEU A 216 14.15 10.06 4.89
C LEU A 216 14.45 10.37 6.36
N ASN A 217 13.64 11.25 6.94
CA ASN A 217 13.65 11.51 8.37
C ASN A 217 12.55 10.70 9.06
N ILE A 218 12.91 9.99 10.12
CA ILE A 218 11.95 9.30 10.98
C ILE A 218 11.43 10.33 11.98
N ASP A 219 10.12 10.57 11.98
CA ASP A 219 9.48 11.37 13.03
C ASP A 219 9.45 10.54 14.32
N LEU A 220 10.02 11.08 15.39
CA LEU A 220 10.12 10.44 16.69
C LEU A 220 9.45 11.32 17.73
N ASP A 221 8.72 10.70 18.66
CA ASP A 221 8.18 11.45 19.78
C ASP A 221 9.32 12.10 20.60
N PRO A 222 9.05 13.20 21.33
CA PRO A 222 10.10 13.96 22.03
C PRO A 222 10.93 13.13 23.02
N GLU A 223 10.37 12.07 23.61
CA GLU A 223 11.10 11.17 24.51
C GLU A 223 12.04 10.25 23.72
N THR A 224 11.59 9.75 22.57
CA THR A 224 12.45 8.94 21.68
C THR A 224 13.52 9.79 20.97
N GLU A 225 13.27 11.07 20.70
CA GLU A 225 14.28 11.96 20.12
C GLU A 225 15.48 12.16 21.08
N LYS A 226 15.26 12.17 22.39
CA LYS A 226 16.36 12.20 23.39
C LYS A 226 17.28 10.99 23.26
N LEU A 227 16.73 9.81 22.98
CA LEU A 227 17.51 8.59 22.74
C LEU A 227 18.46 8.74 21.55
N ARG A 228 18.15 9.56 20.51
CA ARG A 228 19.09 9.77 19.40
C ARG A 228 20.40 10.39 19.85
N ALA A 229 20.36 11.35 20.76
CA ALA A 229 21.57 12.01 21.25
C ALA A 229 22.45 11.01 22.02
N GLU A 230 21.84 10.21 22.89
CA GLU A 230 22.51 9.14 23.64
C GLU A 230 23.13 8.10 22.70
N ILE A 231 22.34 7.57 21.76
CA ILE A 231 22.79 6.58 20.79
C ILE A 231 23.90 7.13 19.89
N ARG A 232 23.78 8.38 19.41
CA ARG A 232 24.83 9.02 18.60
C ARG A 232 26.13 9.17 19.37
N ALA A 233 26.08 9.55 20.65
CA ALA A 233 27.25 9.65 21.50
C ALA A 233 27.92 8.28 21.71
N GLU A 234 27.14 7.24 21.99
CA GLU A 234 27.64 5.86 22.12
C GLU A 234 28.27 5.36 20.81
N VAL A 235 27.60 5.56 19.68
CA VAL A 235 28.11 5.17 18.36
C VAL A 235 29.40 5.94 18.01
N ALA A 236 29.48 7.23 18.37
CA ALA A 236 30.69 8.03 18.17
C ALA A 236 31.87 7.50 19.01
N ALA A 237 31.62 7.15 20.28
CA ALA A 237 32.63 6.53 21.15
C ALA A 237 33.12 5.18 20.59
N LEU A 238 32.20 4.32 20.13
CA LEU A 238 32.56 3.06 19.47
C LEU A 238 33.37 3.29 18.18
N LYS A 239 33.04 4.32 17.40
CA LYS A 239 33.75 4.67 16.16
C LYS A 239 35.18 5.16 16.41
N ALA A 240 35.45 5.77 17.57
CA ALA A 240 36.79 6.22 17.95
C ALA A 240 37.72 5.07 18.39
N MET A 241 37.18 3.92 18.78
CA MET A 241 37.98 2.76 19.22
C MET A 241 38.71 2.08 18.04
N PRO A 242 39.89 1.47 18.29
CA PRO A 242 40.55 0.57 17.33
C PRO A 242 39.61 -0.55 16.88
N ARG A 243 39.76 -1.01 15.62
CA ARG A 243 38.82 -1.95 14.99
C ARG A 243 38.62 -3.25 15.77
N GLU A 244 39.66 -3.78 16.39
CA GLU A 244 39.58 -5.04 17.14
C GLU A 244 38.88 -4.88 18.49
N GLU A 245 39.14 -3.79 19.21
CA GLU A 245 38.46 -3.46 20.48
C GLU A 245 36.99 -3.10 20.27
N ARG A 246 36.67 -2.45 19.14
CA ARG A 246 35.30 -2.05 18.78
C ARG A 246 34.33 -3.23 18.69
N LYS A 247 34.77 -4.38 18.15
CA LYS A 247 33.90 -5.56 18.01
C LYS A 247 33.46 -6.10 19.36
N ALA A 248 34.38 -6.19 20.32
CA ALA A 248 34.08 -6.61 21.68
C ALA A 248 33.12 -5.63 22.37
N ALA A 249 33.39 -4.33 22.27
CA ALA A 249 32.53 -3.29 22.84
C ALA A 249 31.11 -3.26 22.24
N ILE A 250 30.95 -3.53 20.94
CA ILE A 250 29.62 -3.66 20.29
C ILE A 250 28.87 -4.87 20.85
N ALA A 251 29.55 -6.01 21.06
CA ALA A 251 28.95 -7.23 21.60
C ALA A 251 28.56 -7.06 23.07
N GLU A 252 29.46 -6.58 23.91
CA GLU A 252 29.22 -6.33 25.34
C GLU A 252 28.16 -5.24 25.55
N GLY A 253 28.14 -4.23 24.67
CA GLY A 253 27.12 -3.20 24.66
C GLY A 253 25.74 -3.67 24.18
N GLY A 254 25.58 -4.93 23.76
CA GLY A 254 24.29 -5.48 23.30
C GLY A 254 23.81 -4.91 21.96
N TRP A 255 24.72 -4.33 21.16
CA TRP A 255 24.40 -3.69 19.88
C TRP A 255 24.25 -4.68 18.72
N VAL A 256 24.67 -5.94 18.90
CA VAL A 256 24.57 -6.99 17.88
C VAL A 256 23.12 -7.42 17.65
N LEU A 257 22.36 -7.60 18.73
CA LEU A 257 20.94 -7.95 18.70
C LEU A 257 20.15 -7.06 19.70
N PRO A 258 19.98 -5.75 19.41
CA PRO A 258 19.49 -4.78 20.38
C PRO A 258 18.09 -5.09 20.93
N TYR A 259 17.26 -5.77 20.14
CA TYR A 259 15.89 -6.13 20.48
C TYR A 259 15.78 -7.28 21.49
N LEU A 260 16.84 -8.03 21.75
CA LEU A 260 16.85 -9.09 22.75
C LEU A 260 16.95 -8.51 24.18
N PRO A 261 16.41 -9.19 25.20
CA PRO A 261 16.58 -8.78 26.59
C PRO A 261 18.05 -8.87 27.04
N LYS A 262 18.41 -8.09 28.07
CA LYS A 262 19.72 -8.23 28.74
C LYS A 262 19.88 -9.64 29.34
N PRO A 263 21.09 -10.24 29.34
CA PRO A 263 22.36 -9.67 28.85
C PRO A 263 22.59 -9.80 27.32
N TRP A 264 21.72 -10.46 26.57
CA TRP A 264 21.94 -10.75 25.14
C TRP A 264 21.67 -9.58 24.19
N GLY A 265 21.02 -8.52 24.68
CA GLY A 265 20.71 -7.31 23.94
C GLY A 265 20.37 -6.15 24.87
N ARG A 266 19.73 -5.10 24.34
CA ARG A 266 19.41 -3.86 25.08
C ARG A 266 17.97 -3.81 25.62
N ALA A 267 17.18 -4.86 25.37
CA ALA A 267 15.72 -4.91 25.51
C ALA A 267 15.01 -3.92 24.56
N PRO A 268 13.78 -4.23 24.11
CA PRO A 268 13.04 -3.31 23.26
C PRO A 268 12.77 -1.99 24.00
N ALA A 269 13.12 -0.87 23.39
CA ALA A 269 12.74 0.45 23.88
C ALA A 269 11.19 0.55 23.90
N ARG A 270 10.64 1.26 24.90
CA ARG A 270 9.19 1.42 25.09
C ARG A 270 8.44 1.93 23.84
N SER A 271 9.11 2.61 22.91
CA SER A 271 8.53 3.13 21.67
C SER A 271 8.01 2.04 20.72
N SER A 272 8.47 0.79 20.84
CA SER A 272 7.92 -0.31 20.01
C SER A 272 6.52 -0.79 20.45
N ARG A 273 5.94 -0.21 21.51
CA ARG A 273 4.59 -0.55 22.00
C ARG A 273 3.48 0.39 21.52
N SER A 274 3.78 1.53 20.91
CA SER A 274 2.77 2.58 20.65
C SER A 274 1.93 2.41 19.38
N SER A 275 2.21 1.45 18.51
CA SER A 275 1.42 1.25 17.27
C SER A 275 0.38 0.12 17.32
N SER A 276 0.31 -0.67 18.41
CA SER A 276 -0.56 -1.86 18.47
C SER A 276 -1.64 -1.85 19.55
N SER A 277 -1.94 -0.71 20.18
CA SER A 277 -3.03 -0.63 21.17
C SER A 277 -3.98 0.54 20.91
N ARG A 278 -4.81 0.41 19.86
CA ARG A 278 -6.12 1.09 19.86
C ARG A 278 -7.08 0.26 20.71
N SER A 279 -7.22 0.70 21.96
CA SER A 279 -8.41 0.66 22.82
C SER A 279 -9.58 -0.23 22.34
N SER A 280 -9.75 -1.37 23.00
CA SER A 280 -11.09 -1.97 23.18
C SER A 280 -11.74 -1.32 24.41
N PRO A 281 -12.98 -0.80 24.35
CA PRO A 281 -13.62 -0.25 25.54
C PRO A 281 -13.97 -1.39 26.51
N SER A 282 -13.49 -1.29 27.75
CA SER A 282 -13.94 -2.12 28.85
C SER A 282 -15.39 -1.78 29.19
N THR A 283 -16.34 -2.61 28.78
CA THR A 283 -17.68 -2.59 29.35
C THR A 283 -17.64 -3.24 30.73
N GLY A 284 -17.74 -2.39 31.75
CA GLY A 284 -18.09 -2.85 33.09
C GLY A 284 -19.48 -3.48 33.06
N SER A 285 -19.59 -4.72 33.51
CA SER A 285 -20.86 -5.27 33.97
C SER A 285 -20.61 -6.07 35.23
N SER A 286 -21.02 -5.46 36.34
CA SER A 286 -21.27 -6.12 37.60
C SER A 286 -22.39 -7.15 37.43
N ALA A 287 -22.12 -8.43 37.69
CA ALA A 287 -23.18 -9.38 37.94
C ALA A 287 -22.76 -10.39 39.02
N ARG A 288 -23.68 -10.52 39.98
CA ARG A 288 -23.57 -11.15 41.28
C ARG A 288 -23.30 -12.65 41.21
N ARG A 289 -22.60 -13.13 42.26
CA ARG A 289 -22.69 -14.50 42.76
C ARG A 289 -24.15 -14.89 43.04
N SER A 290 -24.59 -16.00 42.48
CA SER A 290 -25.50 -16.95 43.14
C SER A 290 -25.24 -18.35 42.58
N GLY A 291 -25.08 -19.31 43.48
CA GLY A 291 -24.77 -20.69 43.11
C GLY A 291 -26.02 -21.47 42.70
N SER A 292 -25.81 -22.54 41.94
CA SER A 292 -26.48 -23.81 42.23
C SER A 292 -25.70 -24.97 41.59
N ARG A 293 -25.57 -26.03 42.37
CA ARG A 293 -25.05 -27.34 41.99
C ARG A 293 -25.96 -27.99 40.94
N ARG A 294 -25.37 -28.73 40.00
CA ARG A 294 -25.82 -30.08 39.60
C ARG A 294 -24.75 -30.74 38.73
N GLY A 295 -24.22 -31.86 39.22
CA GLY A 295 -23.47 -32.81 38.42
C GLY A 295 -24.36 -33.96 37.98
N SER A 296 -24.05 -34.53 36.82
CA SER A 296 -24.15 -35.95 36.46
C SER A 296 -23.78 -36.05 34.97
N SER A 297 -22.61 -36.62 34.66
CA SER A 297 -22.38 -38.03 34.33
C SER A 297 -22.53 -38.34 32.83
N ARG A 298 -21.36 -38.64 32.23
CA ARG A 298 -21.07 -39.71 31.26
C ARG A 298 -22.17 -40.07 30.26
N ARG A 299 -21.86 -39.90 28.96
CA ARG A 299 -22.30 -40.86 27.93
C ARG A 299 -21.15 -41.27 27.02
N SER A 300 -21.16 -42.57 26.80
CA SER A 300 -20.20 -43.45 26.19
C SER A 300 -20.18 -43.35 24.67
N TRP A 301 -19.00 -43.65 24.14
CA TRP A 301 -18.73 -43.98 22.76
C TRP A 301 -19.36 -45.32 22.39
N HIS A 302 -20.10 -45.36 21.28
CA HIS A 302 -20.31 -46.57 20.50
C HIS A 302 -20.29 -46.24 19.00
N SER A 303 -19.90 -47.26 18.26
CA SER A 303 -19.17 -47.25 17.01
C SER A 303 -20.01 -47.73 15.82
N ALA A 304 -19.84 -47.09 14.65
CA ALA A 304 -19.86 -47.64 13.27
C ALA A 304 -21.19 -48.28 12.76
N PRO A 305 -21.47 -48.41 11.42
CA PRO A 305 -20.50 -48.62 10.34
C PRO A 305 -20.72 -47.90 8.99
N ARG A 306 -19.66 -48.03 8.17
CA ARG A 306 -19.53 -47.69 6.76
C ARG A 306 -20.51 -48.44 5.86
N SER A 307 -20.98 -47.79 4.80
CA SER A 307 -21.30 -48.46 3.53
C SER A 307 -20.56 -47.77 2.38
N LYS A 308 -19.93 -48.59 1.53
CA LYS A 308 -19.33 -48.22 0.24
C LYS A 308 -20.45 -48.28 -0.81
N SER A 309 -20.53 -47.29 -1.69
CA SER A 309 -21.08 -47.51 -3.03
C SER A 309 -20.25 -46.74 -4.06
N SER A 310 -19.70 -47.52 -4.96
CA SER A 310 -19.08 -47.17 -6.23
C SER A 310 -20.12 -46.62 -7.20
N GLY A 311 -19.79 -45.55 -7.92
CA GLY A 311 -20.61 -45.02 -9.00
C GLY A 311 -19.84 -44.05 -9.89
N SER A 312 -19.18 -44.60 -10.92
CA SER A 312 -18.61 -43.87 -12.04
C SER A 312 -19.72 -43.23 -12.88
N PHE A 313 -19.62 -41.93 -13.23
CA PHE A 313 -20.26 -41.45 -14.46
C PHE A 313 -19.59 -40.19 -15.07
N ARG A 314 -18.99 -40.44 -16.24
CA ARG A 314 -18.70 -39.63 -17.43
C ARG A 314 -18.89 -38.10 -17.44
N GLN A 315 -17.82 -37.48 -17.97
CA GLN A 315 -17.78 -36.21 -18.70
C GLN A 315 -18.93 -36.03 -19.70
N ARG A 316 -19.47 -34.80 -19.76
CA ARG A 316 -20.01 -34.22 -21.01
C ARG A 316 -19.52 -32.79 -21.17
N SER A 317 -18.83 -32.59 -22.28
CA SER A 317 -18.58 -31.31 -22.95
C SER A 317 -19.88 -30.77 -23.55
N ALA A 318 -20.08 -29.47 -23.51
CA ALA A 318 -20.84 -28.73 -24.53
C ALA A 318 -20.47 -27.24 -24.49
N ALA A 319 -19.90 -26.78 -25.59
CA ALA A 319 -19.77 -25.38 -25.95
C ALA A 319 -21.13 -24.80 -26.37
N LYS A 320 -21.37 -23.54 -26.00
CA LYS A 320 -21.90 -22.47 -26.86
C LYS A 320 -21.70 -21.14 -26.16
#